data_AF-A0A0P7XDX4-F1
#
_entry.id   AF-A0A0P7XDX4-F1
#
_cell.length_a   1.000
_cell.length_b   1.000
_cell.length_c   1.000
_cell.angle_alpha   90.00
_cell.angle_beta   90.00
_cell.angle_gamma   90.00
#
_symmetry.space_group_name_H-M   'P 1'
#
loop_
_entity.id
_entity.type
_entity.pdbx_description
1 polymer ?
#
loop_
_entity_poly.entity_id
_entity_poly.type
_entity_poly.pdbx_seq_one_letter_code
_entity_poly.pdbx_strand_id
1 'polypeptide(L)'
;MDDLQDTDARPDSYRVTADELRQFIERYERLESEKKDIADQQKEVMAEAKARGYDTKVMRKVIALRKREPDDIAEEEAVLEMYKEALGMR
;
A
#
# COMPACT_ATOMS: atom_id res chain seq x y z
N MET A 1 38.30 21.11 -38.54
CA MET A 1 38.10 21.73 -37.23
C MET A 1 36.61 21.91 -37.07
N ASP A 2 36.04 21.04 -36.23
CA ASP A 2 34.72 21.13 -35.57
C ASP A 2 33.48 21.41 -36.43
N ASP A 3 33.14 20.44 -37.28
CA ASP A 3 31.73 20.06 -37.45
C ASP A 3 31.30 19.36 -36.17
N LEU A 4 30.36 19.94 -35.40
CA LEU A 4 29.41 19.28 -34.47
C LEU A 4 28.72 20.34 -33.57
N GLN A 5 27.89 21.21 -34.15
CA GLN A 5 26.90 22.00 -33.39
C GLN A 5 25.64 22.19 -34.23
N ASP A 6 24.75 21.19 -34.26
CA ASP A 6 23.32 21.48 -34.44
C ASP A 6 22.43 20.30 -34.01
N THR A 7 22.16 20.15 -32.71
CA THR A 7 21.01 19.34 -32.24
C THR A 7 20.48 19.87 -30.91
N ASP A 8 20.01 21.12 -30.86
CA ASP A 8 19.32 21.62 -29.64
C ASP A 8 18.03 22.41 -29.93
N ALA A 9 17.36 22.08 -31.03
CA ALA A 9 16.03 22.58 -31.35
C ALA A 9 14.97 21.49 -31.12
N ARG A 10 14.84 20.98 -29.88
CA ARG A 10 13.62 20.24 -29.52
C ARG A 10 12.49 21.28 -29.42
N PRO A 11 11.35 21.10 -30.11
CA PRO A 11 10.28 22.08 -30.11
C PRO A 11 9.80 22.36 -28.68
N ASP A 12 9.48 23.62 -28.36
CA ASP A 12 9.09 24.04 -27.00
C ASP A 12 7.92 23.22 -26.43
N SER A 13 7.04 22.71 -27.29
CA SER A 13 5.98 21.76 -26.91
C SER A 13 6.54 20.47 -26.28
N TYR A 14 7.66 19.94 -26.78
CA TYR A 14 8.33 18.76 -26.22
C TYR A 14 8.92 19.05 -24.82
N ARG A 15 9.44 20.27 -24.61
CA ARG A 15 9.96 20.70 -23.31
C ARG A 15 8.83 20.80 -22.28
N VAL A 16 7.70 21.41 -22.65
CA VAL A 16 6.50 21.50 -21.80
C VAL A 16 5.96 20.10 -21.43
N THR A 17 5.89 19.17 -22.39
CA THR A 17 5.46 17.78 -22.10
C THR A 17 6.44 17.02 -21.21
N ALA A 18 7.75 17.30 -21.32
CA ALA A 18 8.76 16.67 -20.47
C ALA A 18 8.71 17.20 -19.03
N ASP A 19 8.43 18.48 -18.83
CA ASP A 19 8.30 19.10 -17.51
C ASP A 19 7.06 18.61 -16.76
N GLU A 20 5.93 18.42 -17.47
CA GLU A 20 4.72 17.84 -16.89
C GLU A 20 4.93 16.36 -16.50
N LEU A 21 5.54 15.56 -17.38
CA LEU A 21 5.88 14.17 -17.07
C LEU A 21 6.79 14.07 -15.84
N ARG A 22 7.80 14.95 -15.74
CA ARG A 22 8.70 15.01 -14.58
C ARG A 22 7.93 15.27 -13.29
N GLN A 23 6.99 16.22 -13.28
CA GLN A 23 6.18 16.52 -12.09
C GLN A 23 5.36 15.32 -11.63
N PHE A 24 4.77 14.55 -12.56
CA PHE A 24 4.05 13.32 -12.21
C PHE A 24 4.97 12.26 -11.61
N ILE A 25 6.16 12.05 -12.20
CA ILE A 25 7.16 11.09 -11.72
C ILE A 25 7.63 11.47 -10.31
N GLU A 26 8.07 12.71 -10.11
CA GLU A 26 8.56 13.19 -8.80
C GLU A 26 7.47 13.10 -7.72
N ARG A 27 6.21 13.39 -8.07
CA ARG A 27 5.09 13.22 -7.15
C ARG A 27 4.87 11.75 -6.78
N TYR A 28 4.97 10.84 -7.74
CA TYR A 28 4.82 9.41 -7.50
C TYR A 28 5.97 8.85 -6.64
N GLU A 29 7.22 9.22 -6.95
CA GLU A 29 8.40 8.79 -6.18
C GLU A 29 8.33 9.28 -4.73
N ARG A 30 7.86 10.50 -4.50
CA ARG A 30 7.61 11.00 -3.14
C ARG A 30 6.56 10.15 -2.42
N LEU A 31 5.44 9.82 -3.07
CA LEU A 31 4.40 8.98 -2.48
C LEU A 31 4.91 7.55 -2.18
N GLU A 32 5.77 6.99 -3.03
CA GLU A 32 6.40 5.69 -2.76
C GLU A 32 7.38 5.76 -1.57
N SER A 33 8.12 6.85 -1.41
CA SER A 33 8.94 7.08 -0.21
C SER A 33 8.07 7.18 1.05
N GLU A 34 7.01 7.98 1.02
CA GLU A 34 6.07 8.13 2.15
C GLU A 34 5.44 6.78 2.52
N LYS A 35 5.03 5.99 1.53
CA LYS A 35 4.48 4.65 1.73
C LYS A 35 5.49 3.71 2.38
N LYS A 36 6.76 3.79 2.02
CA LYS A 36 7.83 3.01 2.66
C LYS A 36 8.00 3.42 4.12
N ASP A 37 8.04 4.71 4.41
CA ASP A 37 8.19 5.22 5.78
C ASP A 37 6.99 4.79 6.65
N ILE A 38 5.77 4.88 6.13
CA ILE A 38 4.56 4.39 6.79
C ILE A 38 4.64 2.88 7.05
N ALA A 39 5.11 2.09 6.08
CA ALA A 39 5.25 0.65 6.24
C ALA A 39 6.27 0.29 7.33
N ASP A 40 7.35 1.05 7.46
CA ASP A 40 8.36 0.86 8.51
C ASP A 40 7.81 1.26 9.88
N GLN A 41 7.09 2.39 9.99
CA GLN A 41 6.36 2.77 11.21
C GLN A 41 5.34 1.69 11.64
N GLN A 42 4.61 1.09 10.69
CA GLN A 42 3.70 -0.02 10.99
C GLN A 42 4.42 -1.25 11.54
N LYS A 43 5.64 -1.55 11.07
CA LYS A 43 6.46 -2.65 11.61
C LYS A 43 6.91 -2.35 13.04
N GLU A 44 7.29 -1.12 13.34
CA GLU A 44 7.68 -0.69 14.69
C GLU A 44 6.54 -0.87 15.69
N VAL A 45 5.32 -0.44 15.34
CA VAL A 45 4.12 -0.65 16.17
C VAL A 45 3.88 -2.14 16.44
N MET A 46 4.03 -2.99 15.43
CA MET A 46 3.88 -4.44 15.60
C MET A 46 4.99 -5.04 16.47
N ALA A 47 6.22 -4.55 16.34
CA ALA A 47 7.35 -4.99 17.16
C ALA A 47 7.16 -4.59 18.63
N GLU A 48 6.69 -3.37 18.90
CA GLU A 48 6.34 -2.89 20.23
C GLU A 48 5.22 -3.72 20.84
N ALA A 49 4.14 -3.97 20.10
CA ALA A 49 3.05 -4.82 20.56
C ALA A 49 3.54 -6.23 20.92
N LYS A 50 4.42 -6.81 20.09
CA LYS A 50 5.05 -8.10 20.38
C LYS A 50 5.88 -8.07 21.66
N ALA A 51 6.69 -7.02 21.88
CA ALA A 51 7.50 -6.86 23.07
C ALA A 51 6.64 -6.73 24.35
N ARG A 52 5.44 -6.17 24.23
CA ARG A 52 4.44 -6.08 25.30
C ARG A 52 3.61 -7.36 25.49
N GLY A 53 3.85 -8.40 24.69
CA GLY A 53 3.20 -9.71 24.82
C GLY A 53 1.94 -9.92 23.96
N TYR A 54 1.60 -9.00 23.07
CA TYR A 54 0.45 -9.18 22.18
C TYR A 54 0.78 -10.11 20.99
N ASP A 55 -0.20 -10.90 20.55
CA ASP A 55 -0.10 -11.68 19.32
C ASP A 55 -0.33 -10.81 18.08
N THR A 56 0.76 -10.43 17.42
CA THR A 56 0.71 -9.62 16.19
C THR A 56 0.02 -10.30 15.00
N LYS A 57 -0.11 -11.64 14.97
CA LYS A 57 -0.88 -12.32 13.92
C LYS A 57 -2.38 -12.10 14.15
N VAL A 58 -2.84 -12.22 15.39
CA VAL A 58 -4.23 -11.93 15.77
C VAL A 58 -4.55 -10.46 15.56
N MET A 59 -3.66 -9.54 15.94
CA MET A 59 -3.86 -8.10 15.68
C MET A 59 -4.02 -7.77 14.20
N ARG A 60 -3.23 -8.39 13.31
CA ARG A 60 -3.40 -8.21 11.85
C ARG A 60 -4.77 -8.69 11.36
N LYS A 61 -5.28 -9.81 11.88
CA LYS A 61 -6.63 -10.30 11.59
C LYS A 61 -7.68 -9.28 12.03
N VAL A 62 -7.56 -8.75 13.25
CA VAL A 62 -8.48 -7.71 13.76
C VAL A 62 -8.44 -6.45 12.89
N ILE A 63 -7.26 -5.97 12.49
CA ILE A 63 -7.14 -4.81 11.59
C ILE A 63 -7.81 -5.09 10.23
N ALA A 64 -7.65 -6.29 9.67
CA ALA A 64 -8.29 -6.67 8.42
C ALA A 64 -9.82 -6.73 8.55
N LEU A 65 -10.34 -7.32 9.63
CA LEU A 65 -11.78 -7.35 9.92
C LEU A 65 -12.34 -5.93 10.04
N ARG A 66 -11.64 -5.02 10.73
CA ARG A 66 -12.06 -3.62 10.91
C ARG A 66 -12.11 -2.79 9.62
N LYS A 67 -11.57 -3.29 8.51
CA LYS A 67 -11.64 -2.63 7.19
C LYS A 67 -12.83 -3.08 6.34
N ARG A 68 -13.53 -4.15 6.75
CA ARG A 68 -14.69 -4.69 6.04
C ARG A 68 -15.97 -4.05 6.53
N GLU A 69 -17.03 -4.11 5.73
CA GLU A 69 -18.35 -3.69 6.20
C GLU A 69 -18.89 -4.70 7.23
N PRO A 70 -19.61 -4.22 8.27
CA PRO A 70 -20.16 -5.11 9.31
C PRO A 70 -21.04 -6.23 8.76
N ASP A 71 -21.83 -5.94 7.73
CA ASP A 71 -22.76 -6.89 7.13
C ASP A 71 -22.00 -8.02 6.40
N ASP A 72 -20.92 -7.69 5.66
CA ASP A 72 -20.04 -8.66 5.02
C ASP A 72 -19.37 -9.60 6.04
N ILE A 73 -19.06 -9.09 7.24
CA ILE A 73 -18.46 -9.89 8.32
C ILE A 73 -19.52 -10.85 8.87
N ALA A 74 -20.72 -10.36 9.14
CA ALA A 74 -21.81 -11.16 9.71
C ALA A 74 -22.25 -12.29 8.76
N GLU A 75 -22.32 -12.03 7.46
CA GLU A 75 -22.65 -13.06 6.46
C GLU A 75 -21.58 -14.16 6.41
N GLU A 76 -20.29 -13.78 6.36
CA GLU A 76 -19.20 -14.76 6.35
C GLU A 76 -19.15 -15.57 7.64
N GLU A 77 -19.36 -14.93 8.81
CA GLU A 77 -19.40 -15.61 10.10
C GLU A 77 -20.56 -16.62 10.17
N ALA A 78 -21.74 -16.27 9.66
CA ALA A 78 -22.88 -17.18 9.62
C ALA A 78 -22.60 -18.42 8.74
N VAL A 79 -21.99 -18.23 7.57
CA VAL A 79 -21.59 -19.32 6.68
C VAL A 79 -20.50 -20.19 7.31
N LEU A 80 -19.50 -19.57 7.93
CA LEU A 80 -18.41 -20.26 8.61
C LEU A 80 -18.94 -21.14 9.75
N GLU A 81 -19.87 -20.63 10.53
CA GLU A 81 -20.46 -21.37 11.64
C GLU A 81 -21.26 -22.58 11.14
N MET A 82 -22.08 -22.41 10.10
CA MET A 82 -22.78 -23.51 9.44
C MET A 82 -21.80 -24.61 8.98
N TYR A 83 -20.65 -24.25 8.41
CA TYR A 83 -19.63 -25.23 8.00
C TYR A 83 -18.97 -25.93 9.18
N LYS A 84 -18.62 -25.21 10.26
CA LYS A 84 -18.06 -25.84 11.47
C LYS A 84 -19.04 -26.83 12.09
N GLU A 85 -20.33 -26.48 12.13
CA GLU A 85 -21.37 -27.36 12.62
C GLU A 85 -21.48 -28.63 11.78
N ALA A 86 -21.51 -28.50 10.45
CA ALA A 86 -21.53 -29.63 9.53
C ALA A 86 -20.30 -30.55 9.67
N LEU A 87 -19.15 -29.99 10.06
CA LEU A 87 -17.90 -30.72 10.28
C LEU A 87 -17.70 -31.18 11.73
N GLY A 88 -18.63 -30.88 12.64
CA GLY A 88 -18.53 -31.26 14.06
C GLY A 88 -17.44 -30.53 14.85
N MET A 89 -17.02 -29.34 14.41
CA MET A 89 -15.91 -28.56 14.98
C MET A 89 -16.35 -27.55 16.08
N ARG A 90 -17.29 -27.92 16.96
CA ARG A 90 -17.75 -27.05 18.07
C ARG A 90 -16.79 -27.04 19.26
#